data_AF-A0A7X0KY15-F1
#
_entry.id   AF-A0A7X0KY15-F1
#
_cell.length_a   1.000
_cell.length_b   1.000
_cell.length_c   1.000
_cell.angle_alpha   90.00
_cell.angle_beta   90.00
_cell.angle_gamma   90.00
#
_symmetry.space_group_name_H-M   'P 1'
#
loop_
_entity.id
_entity.type
_entity.pdbx_description
1 polymer ?
#
loop_
_entity_poly.entity_id
_entity_poly.type
_entity_poly.pdbx_seq_one_letter_code
_entity_poly.pdbx_strand_id
1 'polypeptide(L)'
;MPRKTSLAVAAAVTAGLPLALAVPAWSHGYTTSPPSRSYLCGTHQVRNCGQIQWDPDGVEGPKGFPSADRATGGSAPAPTGAGRRSTTSAAVPGGPRRG
;
A
#
# COMPACT_ATOMS: atom_id res chain seq x y z
N MET A 1 49.08 5.51 -12.59
CA MET A 1 47.76 5.17 -13.20
C MET A 1 46.61 5.00 -12.18
N PRO A 2 46.55 5.73 -11.04
CA PRO A 2 45.50 5.47 -10.02
C PRO A 2 44.13 6.09 -10.35
N ARG A 3 44.07 7.06 -11.27
CA ARG A 3 42.82 7.80 -11.55
C ARG A 3 41.73 6.95 -12.19
N LYS A 4 42.13 6.02 -13.06
CA LYS A 4 41.22 5.13 -13.80
C LYS A 4 40.63 4.04 -12.88
N THR A 5 41.45 3.50 -11.99
CA THR A 5 41.01 2.52 -10.98
C THR A 5 40.11 3.17 -9.94
N SER A 6 40.42 4.40 -9.49
CA SER A 6 39.53 5.16 -8.61
C SER A 6 38.17 5.47 -9.24
N LEU A 7 38.14 5.84 -10.53
CA LEU A 7 36.88 6.07 -11.26
C LEU A 7 36.06 4.78 -11.40
N ALA A 8 36.70 3.65 -11.70
CA ALA A 8 36.03 2.36 -11.82
C ALA A 8 35.44 1.87 -10.49
N VAL A 9 36.18 2.04 -9.38
CA VAL A 9 35.70 1.71 -8.04
C VAL A 9 34.55 2.62 -7.64
N ALA A 10 34.65 3.92 -7.89
CA ALA A 10 33.57 4.87 -7.59
C ALA A 10 32.28 4.53 -8.36
N ALA A 11 32.39 4.17 -9.65
CA ALA A 11 31.25 3.73 -10.47
C ALA A 11 30.63 2.42 -9.97
N ALA A 12 31.46 1.44 -9.58
CA ALA A 12 30.99 0.17 -9.03
C ALA A 12 30.26 0.36 -7.69
N VAL A 13 30.78 1.21 -6.81
CA VAL A 13 30.15 1.51 -5.52
C VAL A 13 28.83 2.27 -5.72
N THR A 14 28.80 3.28 -6.57
CA THR A 14 27.55 4.04 -6.82
C THR A 14 26.45 3.18 -7.43
N ALA A 15 26.78 2.24 -8.31
CA ALA A 15 25.80 1.30 -8.87
C ALA A 15 25.41 0.19 -7.88
N GLY A 16 26.38 -0.38 -7.16
CA GLY A 16 26.17 -1.54 -6.29
C GLY A 16 25.55 -1.23 -4.94
N LEU A 17 25.82 -0.06 -4.37
CA LEU A 17 25.34 0.31 -3.04
C LEU A 17 23.81 0.37 -2.90
N PRO A 18 23.03 1.00 -3.81
CA PRO A 18 21.57 0.98 -3.70
C PRO A 18 20.97 -0.42 -3.85
N LEU A 19 21.59 -1.31 -4.63
CA LEU A 19 21.17 -2.72 -4.73
C LEU A 19 21.43 -3.48 -3.43
N ALA A 20 22.56 -3.23 -2.78
CA ALA A 20 22.91 -3.84 -1.50
C ALA A 20 22.08 -3.30 -0.31
N LEU A 21 21.60 -2.06 -0.40
CA LEU A 21 20.80 -1.39 0.64
C LEU A 21 19.29 -1.36 0.33
N ALA A 22 18.84 -2.00 -0.75
CA ALA A 22 17.42 -2.03 -1.09
C ALA A 22 16.64 -2.75 0.01
N VAL A 23 15.84 -1.98 0.76
CA VAL A 23 14.91 -2.52 1.76
C VAL A 23 13.49 -2.59 1.19
N PRO A 24 12.70 -3.60 1.56
CA PRO A 24 11.29 -3.64 1.18
C PRO A 24 10.55 -2.45 1.79
N ALA A 25 9.76 -1.75 0.96
CA ALA A 25 8.88 -0.69 1.44
C ALA A 25 7.50 -1.27 1.80
N TRP A 26 6.99 -0.94 2.98
CA TRP A 26 5.59 -1.19 3.32
C TRP A 26 4.74 -0.03 2.77
N SER A 27 4.05 -0.27 1.66
CA SER A 27 3.21 0.74 0.97
C SER A 27 1.85 0.94 1.60
N HIS A 28 1.49 0.07 2.54
CA HIS A 28 0.19 0.01 3.19
C HIS A 28 0.35 0.42 4.67
N GLY A 29 -0.57 1.22 5.18
CA GLY A 29 -0.49 1.75 6.54
C GLY A 29 -1.79 2.35 7.05
N TYR A 30 -1.98 2.28 8.37
CA TYR A 30 -3.05 2.93 9.12
C TYR A 30 -2.49 3.90 10.17
N THR A 31 -3.27 4.89 10.58
CA THR A 31 -2.89 5.82 11.66
C THR A 31 -3.13 5.18 13.02
N THR A 32 -2.10 5.13 13.86
CA THR A 32 -2.15 4.58 15.23
C THR A 32 -2.27 5.66 16.31
N SER A 33 -1.88 6.90 16.02
CA SER A 33 -2.00 8.05 16.93
C SER A 33 -2.39 9.33 16.17
N PRO A 34 -3.63 9.84 16.33
CA PRO A 34 -4.75 9.22 17.06
C PRO A 34 -5.19 7.90 16.40
N PRO A 35 -5.76 6.94 17.16
CA PRO A 35 -6.13 5.63 16.62
C PRO A 35 -7.24 5.77 15.58
N SER A 36 -6.97 5.31 14.35
CA SER A 36 -7.94 5.29 13.26
C SER A 36 -9.03 4.23 13.48
N ARG A 37 -10.21 4.41 12.84
CA ARG A 37 -11.30 3.42 12.90
C ARG A 37 -10.88 2.06 12.32
N SER A 38 -10.08 2.04 11.26
CA SER A 38 -9.56 0.79 10.69
C SER A 38 -8.65 0.05 11.66
N TYR A 39 -7.78 0.77 12.39
CA TYR A 39 -6.95 0.19 13.45
C TYR A 39 -7.80 -0.40 14.60
N LEU A 40 -8.82 0.33 15.06
CA LEU A 40 -9.73 -0.15 16.12
C LEU A 40 -10.56 -1.37 15.68
N CYS A 41 -10.88 -1.48 14.39
CA CYS A 41 -11.53 -2.66 13.82
C CYS A 41 -10.57 -3.86 13.75
N GLY A 42 -9.31 -3.64 13.35
CA GLY A 42 -8.27 -4.67 13.30
C GLY A 42 -7.87 -5.20 14.67
N THR A 43 -7.77 -4.33 15.68
CA THR A 43 -7.55 -4.71 17.10
C THR A 43 -8.81 -5.20 17.81
N HIS A 44 -9.90 -5.31 17.06
CA HIS A 44 -11.19 -5.79 17.53
C HIS A 44 -11.85 -5.02 18.67
N GLN A 45 -11.42 -3.78 18.93
CA GLN A 45 -12.07 -2.91 19.93
C GLN A 45 -13.45 -2.43 19.47
N VAL A 46 -13.67 -2.33 18.15
CA VAL A 46 -14.97 -1.96 17.55
C VAL A 46 -15.56 -3.17 16.82
N ARG A 47 -16.88 -3.40 16.96
CA ARG A 47 -17.62 -4.50 16.32
C ARG A 47 -18.33 -4.03 15.05
N ASN A 48 -18.82 -4.97 14.23
CA ASN A 48 -19.55 -4.71 12.98
C ASN A 48 -18.74 -3.89 11.95
N CYS A 49 -17.44 -4.19 11.84
CA CYS A 49 -16.53 -3.52 10.92
C CYS A 49 -16.54 -4.11 9.50
N GLY A 50 -17.06 -5.32 9.32
CA GLY A 50 -17.02 -6.03 8.04
C GLY A 50 -15.59 -6.46 7.69
N GLN A 51 -15.26 -6.52 6.40
CA GLN A 51 -13.99 -7.06 5.91
C GLN A 51 -12.75 -6.30 6.44
N ILE A 52 -12.87 -5.01 6.77
CA ILE A 52 -11.77 -4.15 7.24
C ILE A 52 -11.14 -4.62 8.56
N GLN A 53 -11.85 -5.44 9.34
CA GLN A 53 -11.27 -6.00 10.58
C GLN A 53 -10.14 -7.00 10.32
N TRP A 54 -10.10 -7.57 9.11
CA TRP A 54 -9.08 -8.53 8.69
C TRP A 54 -7.99 -7.89 7.82
N ASP A 55 -8.24 -6.68 7.31
CA ASP A 55 -7.33 -5.93 6.46
C ASP A 55 -7.43 -4.42 6.81
N PRO A 56 -6.81 -3.99 7.91
CA PRO A 56 -6.93 -2.61 8.39
C PRO A 56 -6.23 -1.60 7.47
N ASP A 57 -5.29 -2.04 6.65
CA ASP A 57 -4.58 -1.20 5.70
C ASP A 57 -5.28 -1.08 4.33
N GLY A 58 -6.30 -1.90 4.06
CA GLY A 58 -7.06 -1.94 2.80
C GLY A 58 -7.95 -0.72 2.50
N VAL A 59 -7.73 0.42 3.17
CA VAL A 59 -8.54 1.65 3.06
C VAL A 59 -8.01 2.60 1.97
N GLU A 60 -7.59 2.07 0.83
CA GLU A 60 -6.96 2.85 -0.25
C GLU A 60 -7.97 3.37 -1.29
N GLY A 61 -8.05 4.69 -1.48
CA GLY A 61 -8.92 5.34 -2.47
C GLY A 61 -8.14 6.17 -3.50
N PRO A 62 -8.79 6.61 -4.60
CA PRO A 62 -8.15 7.48 -5.58
C PRO A 62 -7.66 8.79 -4.93
N LYS A 63 -6.48 9.26 -5.34
CA LYS A 63 -5.93 10.54 -4.92
C LYS A 63 -6.77 11.71 -5.47
N GLY A 64 -6.67 12.88 -4.83
CA GLY A 64 -7.29 14.12 -5.31
C GLY A 64 -8.41 14.67 -4.44
N PHE A 65 -8.55 14.19 -3.19
CA PHE A 65 -9.50 14.77 -2.24
C PHE A 65 -9.16 16.24 -1.94
N PRO A 66 -10.13 17.17 -1.89
CA PRO A 66 -11.58 16.96 -2.03
C PRO A 66 -12.13 17.14 -3.46
N SER A 67 -11.33 17.59 -4.43
CA SER A 67 -11.78 17.92 -5.80
C SER A 67 -12.13 16.70 -6.66
N ALA A 68 -11.47 15.56 -6.41
CA ALA A 68 -11.94 14.24 -6.80
C ALA A 68 -12.78 13.73 -5.63
N ASP A 69 -14.07 14.05 -5.66
CA ASP A 69 -15.02 13.64 -4.66
C ASP A 69 -15.06 12.11 -4.58
N ARG A 70 -14.92 11.58 -3.36
CA ARG A 70 -15.48 10.24 -3.10
C ARG A 70 -16.97 10.41 -3.34
N ALA A 71 -17.54 9.67 -4.30
CA ALA A 71 -18.94 9.77 -4.72
C ALA A 71 -19.83 10.15 -3.53
N THR A 72 -20.42 11.34 -3.65
CA THR A 72 -21.06 12.11 -2.58
C THR A 72 -21.94 11.23 -1.70
N GLY A 73 -21.58 11.10 -0.41
CA GLY A 73 -22.37 10.40 0.61
C GLY A 73 -21.67 9.27 1.34
N GLY A 74 -20.44 8.89 0.94
CA GLY A 74 -19.70 7.82 1.61
C GLY A 74 -18.42 8.28 2.29
N SER A 75 -18.45 8.48 3.61
CA SER A 75 -17.27 8.25 4.48
C SER A 75 -16.99 6.73 4.64
N ALA A 76 -17.43 5.93 3.67
CA ALA A 76 -17.22 4.50 3.64
C ALA A 76 -15.74 4.23 3.37
N PRO A 77 -15.14 3.21 4.01
CA PRO A 77 -13.79 2.79 3.65
C PRO A 77 -13.74 2.54 2.15
N ALA A 78 -12.64 2.91 1.51
CA ALA A 78 -12.44 2.57 0.12
C ALA A 78 -12.70 1.06 -0.06
N PRO A 79 -13.32 0.64 -1.17
CA PRO A 79 -13.68 -0.75 -1.36
C PRO A 79 -12.43 -1.61 -1.17
N THR A 80 -12.45 -2.42 -0.11
CA THR A 80 -11.40 -3.35 0.24
C THR A 80 -11.15 -4.22 -1.00
N GLY A 81 -10.01 -4.02 -1.66
CA GLY A 81 -9.64 -4.76 -2.87
C GLY A 81 -9.96 -4.11 -4.23
N ALA A 82 -10.14 -2.79 -4.32
CA ALA A 82 -10.07 -2.10 -5.62
C ALA A 82 -8.62 -1.78 -6.01
N GLY A 83 -7.78 -2.82 -6.10
CA GLY A 83 -6.71 -2.80 -7.09
C GLY A 83 -7.37 -2.45 -8.42
N ARG A 84 -6.89 -1.39 -9.08
CA ARG A 84 -7.29 -1.00 -10.43
C ARG A 84 -7.11 -2.23 -11.32
N ARG A 85 -8.16 -3.05 -11.44
CA ARG A 85 -8.37 -3.91 -12.60
C ARG A 85 -8.47 -2.91 -13.73
N SER A 86 -7.34 -2.70 -14.40
CA SER A 86 -7.30 -2.23 -15.77
C SER A 86 -8.47 -2.89 -16.46
N THR A 87 -9.42 -2.07 -16.91
CA THR A 87 -10.58 -2.49 -17.69
C THR A 87 -10.09 -2.97 -19.04
N THR A 88 -9.40 -4.11 -19.05
CA THR A 88 -9.27 -4.98 -20.21
C THR A 88 -9.13 -6.41 -19.70
N SER A 89 -10.22 -7.14 -19.88
CA SER A 89 -10.31 -8.60 -19.92
C SER A 89 -10.39 -9.41 -18.62
N ALA A 90 -11.55 -10.06 -18.53
CA ALA A 90 -11.83 -11.35 -17.89
C ALA A 90 -11.91 -11.39 -16.35
N ALA A 91 -13.14 -11.65 -15.89
CA ALA A 91 -13.42 -12.21 -14.58
C ALA A 91 -12.58 -13.49 -14.37
N VAL A 92 -11.72 -13.50 -13.37
CA VAL A 92 -11.16 -14.74 -12.83
C VAL A 92 -12.06 -15.17 -11.67
N PRO A 93 -12.77 -16.31 -11.76
CA PRO A 93 -13.58 -16.80 -10.66
C PRO A 93 -12.67 -17.39 -9.59
N GLY A 94 -12.87 -16.96 -8.33
CA GLY A 94 -12.42 -17.68 -7.13
C GLY A 94 -10.90 -17.84 -6.94
N GLY A 95 -10.24 -16.83 -6.39
CA GLY A 95 -8.93 -17.00 -5.73
C GLY A 95 -9.11 -17.23 -4.22
N PRO A 96 -8.28 -18.07 -3.56
CA PRO A 96 -8.52 -18.50 -2.19
C PRO A 96 -8.29 -17.37 -1.19
N ARG A 97 -9.20 -17.27 -0.21
CA ARG A 97 -9.05 -16.40 0.95
C ARG A 97 -7.88 -16.93 1.78
N ARG A 98 -6.87 -16.10 2.03
CA ARG A 98 -5.80 -16.40 2.98
C ARG A 98 -6.45 -16.53 4.37
N GLY A 99 -6.41 -17.73 4.91
CA GLY A 99 -6.72 -18.03 6.31
C GLY A 99 -5.54 -17.73 7.22
#